data_AF-H8K2W5-F1
#
_entry.id   AF-H8K2W5-F1
#
_cell.length_a   1.000
_cell.length_b   1.000
_cell.length_c   1.000
_cell.angle_alpha   90.00
_cell.angle_beta   90.00
_cell.angle_gamma   90.00
#
_symmetry.space_group_name_H-M   'P 1'
#
loop_
_entity.id
_entity.type
_entity.pdbx_description
1 polymer ?
#
loop_
_entity_poly.entity_id
_entity_poly.type
_entity_poly.pdbx_seq_one_letter_code
_entity_poly.pdbx_strand_id
1 'polypeptide(L)'
;MFKSFFLRPLDFVRSNIEKFDSESAIAKYLGKEDKPDSIDVLKHQESLQELLSPFMMQPARWCSSPSHSLVALQAAAINLVLPSFSGKLFAVNGPPGTGTILFALIANIYVDRASYLATLEDPKDGFQNKKSSLHTPNFDYHVNSLKPELQTYGMVVASSNNNAVENISKEISLYSKIDKLYHKDLSYFKQLLLEEEKEKDWGIFAAVLGNHGNKKRFSNKFWKYKDEEENDDKNDEKHTMLQYLNLLVNNKCKDKVPAHFKPEYCNSIDEINNEWKEACADFNNLYSEIHEVYENIASVIELNKKKRELIKEEDLGAIYAEKKEEPNELELELDYKSSKILEIDCKIKLLNLVFFEKIHAFFKTAKYNSC
;
A
#
# COMPACT_ATOMS: atom_id res chain seq x y z
N MET A 1 -24.65 -20.67 32.74
CA MET A 1 -24.62 -20.79 31.26
C MET A 1 -23.50 -19.90 30.74
N PHE A 2 -22.35 -20.47 30.34
CA PHE A 2 -21.18 -19.69 29.93
C PHE A 2 -21.49 -18.93 28.62
N LYS A 3 -21.72 -17.62 28.72
CA LYS A 3 -21.79 -16.73 27.54
C LYS A 3 -20.37 -16.39 27.10
N SER A 4 -19.66 -17.36 26.54
CA SER A 4 -18.37 -17.11 25.88
C SER A 4 -18.61 -16.71 24.43
N PHE A 5 -18.03 -15.58 24.01
CA PHE A 5 -18.04 -15.11 22.62
C PHE A 5 -17.40 -16.12 21.65
N PHE A 6 -16.59 -17.05 22.16
CA PHE A 6 -15.88 -18.05 21.36
C PHE A 6 -16.70 -19.33 21.14
N LEU A 7 -17.65 -19.65 22.02
CA LEU A 7 -18.35 -20.95 21.94
C LEU A 7 -19.24 -21.06 20.70
N ARG A 8 -19.97 -20.01 20.30
CA ARG A 8 -20.80 -20.08 19.08
C ARG A 8 -19.96 -20.17 17.81
N PRO A 9 -18.89 -19.35 17.61
CA PRO A 9 -17.98 -19.55 16.49
C PRO A 9 -17.35 -20.94 16.47
N LEU A 10 -16.87 -21.45 17.61
CA LEU A 10 -16.27 -22.78 17.69
C LEU A 10 -17.28 -23.88 17.35
N ASP A 11 -18.52 -23.78 17.81
CA ASP A 11 -19.58 -24.73 17.49
C ASP A 11 -20.00 -24.66 16.02
N PHE A 12 -20.02 -23.45 15.42
CA PHE A 12 -20.24 -23.25 14.00
C PHE A 12 -19.14 -23.94 13.16
N VAL A 13 -17.87 -23.75 13.53
CA VAL A 13 -16.73 -24.39 12.87
C VAL A 13 -16.81 -25.90 13.00
N ARG A 14 -17.01 -26.40 14.23
CA ARG A 14 -17.15 -27.84 14.51
C ARG A 14 -18.28 -28.49 13.69
N SER A 15 -19.43 -27.82 13.58
CA SER A 15 -20.61 -28.35 12.90
C SER A 15 -20.56 -28.26 11.37
N ASN A 16 -19.60 -27.50 10.82
CA ASN A 16 -19.47 -27.29 9.37
C ASN A 16 -18.08 -27.65 8.84
N ILE A 17 -17.24 -28.33 9.62
CA ILE A 17 -15.84 -28.60 9.26
C ILE A 17 -15.71 -29.35 7.93
N GLU A 18 -16.60 -30.30 7.66
CA GLU A 18 -16.62 -31.09 6.41
C GLU A 18 -17.15 -30.31 5.20
N LYS A 19 -17.78 -29.14 5.42
CA LYS A 19 -18.31 -28.29 4.34
C LYS A 19 -17.36 -27.19 3.93
N PHE A 20 -16.28 -26.97 4.68
CA PHE A 20 -15.28 -25.99 4.29
C PHE A 20 -14.51 -26.51 3.09
N ASP A 21 -14.29 -25.63 2.12
CA ASP A 21 -13.36 -25.89 1.02
C ASP A 21 -11.98 -26.25 1.60
N SER A 22 -11.34 -27.29 1.07
CA SER A 22 -10.02 -27.73 1.52
C SER A 22 -8.97 -26.63 1.40
N GLU A 23 -9.14 -25.71 0.44
CA GLU A 23 -8.26 -24.58 0.22
C GLU A 23 -8.58 -23.36 1.10
N SER A 24 -9.65 -23.40 1.89
CA SER A 24 -10.04 -22.30 2.75
C SER A 24 -9.03 -22.06 3.87
N ALA A 25 -8.90 -20.80 4.31
CA ALA A 25 -7.99 -20.43 5.40
C ALA A 25 -8.25 -21.20 6.70
N ILE A 26 -9.52 -21.56 6.99
CA ILE A 26 -9.86 -22.33 8.18
C ILE A 26 -9.50 -23.81 8.05
N ALA A 27 -9.70 -24.41 6.87
CA ALA A 27 -9.26 -25.77 6.59
C ALA A 27 -7.73 -25.87 6.66
N LYS A 28 -7.01 -24.90 6.08
CA LYS A 28 -5.54 -24.80 6.19
C LYS A 28 -5.05 -24.59 7.62
N TYR A 29 -5.74 -23.77 8.41
CA TYR A 29 -5.40 -23.55 9.82
C TYR A 29 -5.63 -24.78 10.71
N LEU A 30 -6.74 -25.51 10.48
CA LEU A 30 -7.11 -26.69 11.28
C LEU A 30 -6.52 -28.00 10.75
N GLY A 31 -6.07 -28.01 9.50
CA GLY A 31 -5.63 -29.19 8.76
C GLY A 31 -4.32 -29.76 9.29
N LYS A 32 -4.16 -31.08 9.08
CA LYS A 32 -2.92 -31.84 9.22
C LYS A 32 -2.04 -31.69 7.97
N GLU A 33 -1.81 -30.48 7.48
CA GLU A 33 -0.63 -30.32 6.62
C GLU A 33 0.57 -30.47 7.56
N ASP A 34 1.17 -31.67 7.54
CA ASP A 34 2.49 -31.91 8.09
C ASP A 34 3.40 -30.83 7.49
N LYS A 35 3.65 -29.78 8.28
CA LYS A 35 4.58 -28.67 8.05
C LYS A 35 4.81 -28.39 6.55
N PRO A 36 4.14 -27.41 5.91
CA PRO A 36 4.66 -26.91 4.64
C PRO A 36 6.16 -26.65 4.83
N ASP A 37 7.01 -27.20 3.95
CA ASP A 37 8.47 -27.17 4.06
C ASP A 37 8.92 -25.77 4.47
N SER A 38 9.12 -25.57 5.77
CA SER A 38 9.31 -24.24 6.32
C SER A 38 10.77 -23.92 6.09
N ILE A 39 11.05 -23.15 5.03
CA ILE A 39 12.39 -22.72 4.71
C ILE A 39 12.84 -21.72 5.77
N ASP A 40 13.87 -22.09 6.52
CA ASP A 40 14.58 -21.15 7.38
C ASP A 40 15.41 -20.21 6.48
N VAL A 41 14.83 -19.07 6.13
CA VAL A 41 15.45 -18.08 5.24
C VAL A 41 16.77 -17.50 5.79
N LEU A 42 17.06 -17.67 7.08
CA LEU A 42 18.36 -17.29 7.66
C LEU A 42 19.45 -18.33 7.37
N LYS A 43 19.05 -19.61 7.19
CA LYS A 43 19.94 -20.69 6.74
C LYS A 43 20.01 -20.78 5.22
N HIS A 44 18.93 -20.42 4.53
CA HIS A 44 18.81 -20.43 3.08
C HIS A 44 18.77 -18.99 2.55
N GLN A 45 19.93 -18.34 2.55
CA GLN A 45 20.05 -16.92 2.17
C GLN A 45 19.58 -16.63 0.74
N GLU A 46 19.67 -17.59 -0.17
CA GLU A 46 19.17 -17.47 -1.55
C GLU A 46 17.67 -17.21 -1.58
N SER A 47 16.90 -17.91 -0.75
CA SER A 47 15.45 -17.70 -0.62
C SER A 47 15.13 -16.31 -0.07
N LEU A 48 15.92 -15.81 0.89
CA LEU A 48 15.76 -14.44 1.37
C LEU A 48 16.09 -13.41 0.29
N GLN A 49 17.14 -13.65 -0.49
CA GLN A 49 17.54 -12.78 -1.60
C GLN A 49 16.48 -12.74 -2.70
N GLU A 50 15.83 -13.86 -3.00
CA GLU A 50 14.72 -13.92 -3.95
C GLU A 50 13.53 -13.09 -3.45
N LEU A 51 13.14 -13.25 -2.18
CA LEU A 51 12.06 -12.47 -1.58
C LEU A 51 12.36 -10.97 -1.51
N LEU A 52 13.64 -10.59 -1.49
CA LEU A 52 14.12 -9.20 -1.51
C LEU A 52 14.65 -8.79 -2.88
N SER A 53 14.35 -9.56 -3.92
CA SER A 53 14.73 -9.20 -5.27
C SER A 53 13.90 -8.01 -5.75
N PRO A 54 14.42 -7.18 -6.67
CA PRO A 54 13.70 -6.01 -7.17
C PRO A 54 12.30 -6.33 -7.72
N PHE A 55 12.12 -7.50 -8.36
CA PHE A 55 10.83 -7.95 -8.91
C PHE A 55 9.80 -8.33 -7.84
N MET A 56 10.25 -8.66 -6.63
CA MET A 56 9.36 -8.97 -5.50
C MET A 56 9.01 -7.74 -4.68
N MET A 57 9.75 -6.63 -4.86
CA MET A 57 9.55 -5.40 -4.12
C MET A 57 8.20 -4.76 -4.45
N GLN A 58 7.57 -4.28 -3.41
CA GLN A 58 6.24 -3.70 -3.51
C GLN A 58 6.36 -2.19 -3.76
N PRO A 59 5.53 -1.64 -4.68
CA PRO A 59 5.72 -0.29 -5.18
C PRO A 59 5.37 0.79 -4.14
N ALA A 60 4.67 0.42 -3.06
CA ALA A 60 4.24 1.35 -2.03
C ALA A 60 4.88 1.08 -0.67
N ARG A 61 5.12 2.18 0.05
CA ARG A 61 5.42 2.20 1.48
C ARG A 61 4.50 3.21 2.13
N TRP A 62 4.11 2.96 3.37
CA TRP A 62 3.51 4.01 4.19
C TRP A 62 4.43 5.22 4.25
N CYS A 63 3.86 6.42 4.25
CA CYS A 63 4.58 7.69 4.27
C CYS A 63 5.25 7.97 5.63
N SER A 64 5.69 6.95 6.37
CA SER A 64 6.43 7.09 7.63
C SER A 64 7.87 7.56 7.38
N SER A 65 8.53 7.99 8.46
CA SER A 65 9.94 8.36 8.40
C SER A 65 10.81 7.22 7.87
N PRO A 66 11.83 7.50 7.03
CA PRO A 66 12.75 6.49 6.53
C PRO A 66 13.48 5.71 7.64
N SER A 67 13.66 6.31 8.81
CA SER A 67 14.20 5.66 10.02
C SER A 67 13.31 4.52 10.56
N HIS A 68 12.05 4.47 10.14
CA HIS A 68 11.07 3.45 10.47
C HIS A 68 10.77 2.50 9.29
N SER A 69 11.72 2.37 8.35
CA SER A 69 11.60 1.43 7.24
C SER A 69 11.52 -0.02 7.72
N LEU A 70 10.86 -0.87 6.94
CA LEU A 70 10.78 -2.30 7.21
C LEU A 70 12.20 -2.91 7.25
N VAL A 71 12.46 -3.75 8.26
CA VAL A 71 13.66 -4.59 8.24
C VAL A 71 13.51 -5.71 7.20
N ALA A 72 14.62 -6.30 6.77
CA ALA A 72 14.67 -7.30 5.69
C ALA A 72 13.61 -8.41 5.81
N LEU A 73 13.45 -9.02 6.99
CA LEU A 73 12.45 -10.09 7.18
C LEU A 73 11.00 -9.58 7.13
N GLN A 74 10.74 -8.33 7.53
CA GLN A 74 9.41 -7.73 7.40
C GLN A 74 9.10 -7.40 5.94
N ALA A 75 10.07 -6.86 5.20
CA ALA A 75 9.93 -6.63 3.77
C ALA A 75 9.70 -7.95 3.01
N ALA A 76 10.49 -8.98 3.30
CA ALA A 76 10.29 -10.32 2.73
C ALA A 76 8.90 -10.90 3.04
N ALA A 77 8.39 -10.70 4.27
CA ALA A 77 7.04 -11.10 4.63
C ALA A 77 5.96 -10.37 3.82
N ILE A 78 6.11 -9.05 3.64
CA ILE A 78 5.19 -8.23 2.83
C ILE A 78 5.22 -8.69 1.36
N ASN A 79 6.41 -8.87 0.80
CA ASN A 79 6.62 -9.31 -0.58
C ASN A 79 6.07 -10.72 -0.84
N LEU A 80 5.99 -11.56 0.18
CA LEU A 80 5.39 -12.89 0.08
C LEU A 80 3.85 -12.87 0.18
N VAL A 81 3.30 -11.98 1.03
CA VAL A 81 1.85 -11.90 1.29
C VAL A 81 1.09 -11.27 0.12
N LEU A 82 1.55 -10.14 -0.40
CA LEU A 82 0.77 -9.31 -1.33
C LEU A 82 0.51 -10.00 -2.70
N PRO A 83 1.47 -10.67 -3.35
CA PRO A 83 1.19 -11.38 -4.61
C PRO A 83 0.23 -12.57 -4.44
N SER A 84 0.02 -13.05 -3.21
CA SER A 84 -0.68 -14.30 -2.89
C SER A 84 -2.09 -14.11 -2.32
N PHE A 85 -2.75 -12.96 -2.55
CA PHE A 85 -4.10 -12.69 -2.01
C PHE A 85 -5.19 -13.73 -2.38
N SER A 86 -4.90 -14.68 -3.28
CA SER A 86 -5.72 -15.87 -3.52
C SER A 86 -5.52 -16.96 -2.46
N GLY A 87 -6.19 -16.82 -1.32
CA GLY A 87 -6.54 -17.97 -0.44
C GLY A 87 -5.39 -18.62 0.35
N LYS A 88 -4.24 -17.94 0.50
CA LYS A 88 -3.14 -18.44 1.35
C LYS A 88 -3.27 -17.93 2.78
N LEU A 89 -3.09 -18.82 3.75
CA LEU A 89 -2.91 -18.47 5.16
C LEU A 89 -1.44 -18.13 5.38
N PHE A 90 -1.17 -16.97 5.98
CA PHE A 90 0.19 -16.55 6.28
C PHE A 90 0.31 -16.12 7.74
N ALA A 91 1.35 -16.63 8.41
CA ALA A 91 1.63 -16.31 9.80
C ALA A 91 2.92 -15.47 9.88
N VAL A 92 2.83 -14.32 10.54
CA VAL A 92 3.98 -13.47 10.86
C VAL A 92 4.19 -13.52 12.36
N ASN A 93 5.36 -13.98 12.79
CA ASN A 93 5.75 -13.86 14.19
C ASN A 93 6.25 -12.43 14.45
N GLY A 94 5.62 -11.72 15.38
CA GLY A 94 5.85 -10.29 15.59
C GLY A 94 6.76 -10.00 16.79
N PRO A 95 8.07 -9.74 16.60
CA PRO A 95 8.83 -8.90 17.53
C PRO A 95 8.29 -7.45 17.49
N PRO A 96 8.74 -6.54 18.39
CA PRO A 96 8.26 -5.14 18.43
C PRO A 96 8.33 -4.48 17.04
N GLY A 97 7.24 -3.83 16.61
CA GLY A 97 7.15 -3.20 15.28
C GLY A 97 6.10 -3.77 14.32
N THR A 98 5.18 -4.63 14.79
CA THR A 98 4.08 -5.21 13.98
C THR A 98 3.18 -4.16 13.32
N GLY A 99 3.08 -2.95 13.91
CA GLY A 99 2.34 -1.84 13.32
C GLY A 99 2.89 -1.42 11.95
N THR A 100 4.21 -1.48 11.75
CA THR A 100 4.86 -1.09 10.48
C THR A 100 4.47 -2.04 9.34
N ILE A 101 4.32 -3.33 9.63
CA ILE A 101 3.84 -4.33 8.64
C ILE A 101 2.41 -4.01 8.21
N LEU A 102 1.52 -3.73 9.18
CA LEU A 102 0.13 -3.38 8.87
C LEU A 102 0.04 -2.11 8.00
N PHE A 103 0.80 -1.07 8.34
CA PHE A 103 0.87 0.16 7.55
C PHE A 103 1.39 -0.10 6.13
N ALA A 104 2.39 -0.97 5.96
CA ALA A 104 2.88 -1.35 4.64
C ALA A 104 1.81 -2.11 3.82
N LEU A 105 1.04 -3.00 4.44
CA LEU A 105 -0.08 -3.67 3.77
C LEU A 105 -1.15 -2.67 3.33
N ILE A 106 -1.54 -1.74 4.22
CA ILE A 106 -2.53 -0.69 3.89
C ILE A 106 -2.04 0.16 2.72
N ALA A 107 -0.78 0.59 2.73
CA ALA A 107 -0.21 1.41 1.65
C ALA A 107 -0.27 0.68 0.30
N ASN A 108 0.13 -0.59 0.26
CA ASN A 108 0.12 -1.35 -0.99
C ASN A 108 -1.29 -1.65 -1.47
N ILE A 109 -2.23 -2.05 -0.60
CA ILE A 109 -3.64 -2.23 -0.99
C ILE A 109 -4.23 -0.93 -1.56
N TYR A 110 -3.87 0.22 -0.97
CA TYR A 110 -4.31 1.53 -1.45
C TYR A 110 -3.73 1.87 -2.84
N VAL A 111 -2.43 1.60 -3.06
CA VAL A 111 -1.77 1.84 -4.34
C VAL A 111 -2.21 0.85 -5.41
N ASP A 112 -2.44 -0.41 -5.08
CA ASP A 112 -2.95 -1.42 -6.03
C ASP A 112 -4.36 -1.03 -6.50
N ARG A 113 -5.19 -0.52 -5.59
CA ARG A 113 -6.50 0.05 -5.96
C ARG A 113 -6.33 1.26 -6.88
N ALA A 114 -5.42 2.17 -6.56
CA ALA A 114 -5.14 3.35 -7.38
C ALA A 114 -4.63 2.95 -8.78
N SER A 115 -3.79 1.93 -8.87
CA SER A 115 -3.29 1.37 -10.13
C SER A 115 -4.43 0.87 -11.00
N TYR A 116 -5.39 0.12 -10.45
CA TYR A 116 -6.57 -0.27 -11.22
C TYR A 116 -7.43 0.93 -11.63
N LEU A 117 -7.67 1.88 -10.71
CA LEU A 117 -8.44 3.09 -11.01
C LEU A 117 -7.80 3.89 -12.15
N ALA A 118 -6.48 3.99 -12.18
CA ALA A 118 -5.73 4.71 -13.21
C ALA A 118 -5.79 4.07 -14.61
N THR A 119 -6.37 2.86 -14.73
CA THR A 119 -6.66 2.23 -16.04
C THR A 119 -8.02 2.62 -16.61
N LEU A 120 -8.88 3.28 -15.82
CA LEU A 120 -10.22 3.66 -16.23
C LEU A 120 -10.22 4.96 -17.03
N GLU A 121 -10.93 4.99 -18.16
CA GLU A 121 -11.08 6.21 -18.96
C GLU A 121 -11.99 7.24 -18.27
N ASP A 122 -13.14 6.81 -17.75
CA ASP A 122 -14.02 7.60 -16.87
C ASP A 122 -14.08 6.94 -15.47
N PRO A 123 -13.98 7.70 -14.36
CA PRO A 123 -14.14 7.15 -13.01
C PRO A 123 -15.45 6.35 -12.82
N LYS A 124 -16.51 6.69 -13.56
CA LYS A 124 -17.80 5.98 -13.55
C LYS A 124 -17.68 4.56 -14.08
N ASP A 125 -16.68 4.26 -14.90
CA ASP A 125 -16.41 2.92 -15.39
C ASP A 125 -16.02 1.97 -14.26
N GLY A 126 -15.67 2.47 -13.07
CA GLY A 126 -15.48 1.64 -11.88
C GLY A 126 -16.77 1.06 -11.29
N PHE A 127 -17.93 1.49 -11.77
CA PHE A 127 -19.23 1.10 -11.23
C PHE A 127 -20.01 0.21 -12.19
N GLN A 128 -20.87 -0.63 -11.62
CA GLN A 128 -21.87 -1.41 -12.34
C GLN A 128 -23.12 -0.55 -12.58
N ASN A 129 -23.87 -0.86 -13.63
CA ASN A 129 -25.23 -0.31 -13.85
C ASN A 129 -26.28 -0.87 -12.85
N LYS A 130 -25.82 -1.48 -11.75
CA LYS A 130 -26.66 -2.05 -10.69
C LYS A 130 -26.63 -1.13 -9.47
N LYS A 131 -27.79 -0.56 -9.15
CA LYS A 131 -28.00 0.18 -7.91
C LYS A 131 -28.21 -0.79 -6.75
N SER A 132 -27.48 -0.59 -5.68
CA SER A 132 -27.79 -1.15 -4.37
C SER A 132 -28.62 -0.12 -3.61
N SER A 133 -29.81 -0.51 -3.18
CA SER A 133 -30.69 0.32 -2.35
C SER A 133 -30.52 -0.08 -0.89
N LEU A 134 -30.20 0.87 -0.03
CA LEU A 134 -30.24 0.72 1.41
C LEU A 134 -31.44 1.50 1.93
N HIS A 135 -32.42 0.77 2.47
CA HIS A 135 -33.60 1.37 3.09
C HIS A 135 -33.32 1.63 4.57
N THR A 136 -33.48 2.88 4.99
CA THR A 136 -33.53 3.26 6.40
C THR A 136 -34.90 3.86 6.71
N PRO A 137 -35.35 3.92 7.98
CA PRO A 137 -36.65 4.50 8.31
C PRO A 137 -36.87 5.94 7.81
N ASN A 138 -35.79 6.68 7.57
CA ASN A 138 -35.84 8.10 7.24
C ASN A 138 -35.39 8.40 5.80
N PHE A 139 -34.73 7.46 5.10
CA PHE A 139 -34.13 7.72 3.79
C PHE A 139 -33.83 6.45 2.99
N ASP A 140 -34.02 6.52 1.68
CA ASP A 140 -33.62 5.50 0.72
C ASP A 140 -32.31 5.91 0.03
N TYR A 141 -31.23 5.20 0.34
CA TYR A 141 -29.93 5.45 -0.27
C TYR A 141 -29.76 4.56 -1.49
N HIS A 142 -29.53 5.15 -2.66
CA HIS A 142 -29.17 4.41 -3.87
C HIS A 142 -27.70 4.63 -4.18
N VAL A 143 -26.90 3.55 -4.11
CA VAL A 143 -25.46 3.59 -4.40
C VAL A 143 -25.18 2.65 -5.56
N ASN A 144 -24.44 3.10 -6.58
CA ASN A 144 -23.99 2.21 -7.64
C ASN A 144 -22.96 1.23 -7.07
N SER A 145 -23.14 -0.05 -7.38
CA SER A 145 -22.23 -1.10 -6.90
C SER A 145 -20.89 -1.00 -7.65
N LEU A 146 -19.76 -1.18 -6.97
CA LEU A 146 -18.45 -1.24 -7.62
C LEU A 146 -18.37 -2.48 -8.54
N LYS A 147 -17.61 -2.40 -9.63
CA LYS A 147 -17.24 -3.57 -10.43
C LYS A 147 -16.46 -4.59 -9.58
N PRO A 148 -16.58 -5.91 -9.83
CA PRO A 148 -15.95 -6.96 -9.01
C PRO A 148 -14.44 -6.76 -8.81
N GLU A 149 -13.74 -6.25 -9.82
CA GLU A 149 -12.31 -5.97 -9.82
C GLU A 149 -11.92 -4.94 -8.76
N LEU A 150 -12.80 -3.99 -8.45
CA LEU A 150 -12.59 -2.96 -7.41
C LEU A 150 -13.02 -3.41 -6.01
N GLN A 151 -13.61 -4.60 -5.87
CA GLN A 151 -14.08 -5.11 -4.58
C GLN A 151 -13.00 -5.87 -3.80
N THR A 152 -11.85 -6.17 -4.42
CA THR A 152 -10.78 -6.99 -3.82
C THR A 152 -9.79 -6.19 -2.98
N TYR A 153 -9.80 -4.85 -3.06
CA TYR A 153 -8.89 -3.95 -2.34
C TYR A 153 -9.35 -3.60 -0.91
N GLY A 154 -10.09 -4.51 -0.27
CA GLY A 154 -10.56 -4.37 1.10
C GLY A 154 -9.68 -5.17 2.07
N MET A 155 -9.46 -4.62 3.27
CA MET A 155 -8.81 -5.34 4.36
C MET A 155 -9.72 -5.40 5.57
N VAL A 156 -9.82 -6.57 6.20
CA VAL A 156 -10.45 -6.73 7.50
C VAL A 156 -9.37 -7.01 8.53
N VAL A 157 -9.19 -6.08 9.47
CA VAL A 157 -8.29 -6.25 10.61
C VAL A 157 -9.11 -6.65 11.83
N ALA A 158 -8.79 -7.80 12.42
CA ALA A 158 -9.45 -8.29 13.62
C ALA A 158 -8.42 -8.58 14.72
N SER A 159 -8.81 -8.34 15.97
CA SER A 159 -8.02 -8.68 17.15
C SER A 159 -8.94 -9.15 18.27
N SER A 160 -8.45 -10.05 19.12
CA SER A 160 -9.11 -10.41 20.38
C SER A 160 -9.04 -9.30 21.42
N ASN A 161 -8.23 -8.26 21.19
CA ASN A 161 -8.11 -7.09 22.04
C ASN A 161 -8.73 -5.85 21.36
N ASN A 162 -9.89 -5.41 21.86
CA ASN A 162 -10.59 -4.24 21.33
C ASN A 162 -9.72 -2.97 21.35
N ASN A 163 -8.85 -2.80 22.36
CA ASN A 163 -7.97 -1.63 22.45
C ASN A 163 -6.95 -1.60 21.30
N ALA A 164 -6.50 -2.77 20.82
CA ALA A 164 -5.57 -2.84 19.70
C ALA A 164 -6.21 -2.33 18.40
N VAL A 165 -7.45 -2.75 18.11
CA VAL A 165 -8.18 -2.28 16.92
C VAL A 165 -8.49 -0.79 17.02
N GLU A 166 -8.91 -0.32 18.21
CA GLU A 166 -9.17 1.10 18.44
C GLU A 166 -7.92 1.96 18.24
N ASN A 167 -6.76 1.53 18.74
CA ASN A 167 -5.51 2.25 18.57
C ASN A 167 -5.07 2.31 17.10
N ILE A 168 -5.21 1.22 16.34
CA ILE A 168 -4.94 1.22 14.90
C ILE A 168 -5.80 2.28 14.20
N SER A 169 -7.10 2.30 14.46
CA SER A 169 -8.01 3.28 13.85
C SER A 169 -7.69 4.73 14.23
N LYS A 170 -7.16 4.98 15.42
CA LYS A 170 -6.71 6.32 15.84
C LYS A 170 -5.39 6.71 15.21
N GLU A 171 -4.44 5.78 15.11
CA GLU A 171 -3.06 6.08 14.71
C GLU A 171 -2.91 6.34 13.21
N ILE A 172 -3.73 5.69 12.37
CA ILE A 172 -3.58 5.79 10.91
C ILE A 172 -3.67 7.23 10.39
N SER A 173 -4.54 8.05 10.98
CA SER A 173 -4.74 9.44 10.58
C SER A 173 -3.72 10.42 11.17
N LEU A 174 -2.85 10.01 12.11
CA LEU A 174 -1.98 10.95 12.81
C LEU A 174 -0.79 11.39 11.94
N TYR A 175 -0.51 12.69 11.94
CA TYR A 175 0.73 13.24 11.38
C TYR A 175 1.98 12.66 12.05
N SER A 176 1.91 12.20 13.31
CA SER A 176 3.04 11.54 13.98
C SER A 176 3.43 10.19 13.36
N LYS A 177 2.57 9.61 12.51
CA LYS A 177 2.86 8.39 11.73
C LYS A 177 3.30 8.69 10.30
N ILE A 178 3.40 9.96 9.94
CA ILE A 178 3.79 10.45 8.62
C ILE A 178 5.09 11.26 8.75
N ASP A 179 6.02 11.06 7.84
CA ASP A 179 7.21 11.91 7.75
C ASP A 179 6.82 13.35 7.44
N LYS A 180 7.48 14.30 8.11
CA LYS A 180 7.21 15.75 7.96
C LYS A 180 7.27 16.23 6.52
N LEU A 181 8.07 15.56 5.67
CA LEU A 181 8.16 15.82 4.25
C LEU A 181 6.78 15.85 3.56
N TYR A 182 5.94 14.88 3.89
CA TYR A 182 4.65 14.66 3.23
C TYR A 182 3.50 15.45 3.87
N HIS A 183 3.73 16.15 5.00
CA HIS A 183 2.65 16.77 5.77
C HIS A 183 1.81 17.79 4.97
N LYS A 184 2.45 18.51 4.04
CA LYS A 184 1.77 19.49 3.18
C LYS A 184 1.03 18.86 2.01
N ASP A 185 1.36 17.62 1.65
CA ASP A 185 0.82 16.95 0.46
C ASP A 185 -0.37 16.05 0.83
N LEU A 186 -0.58 15.79 2.12
CA LEU A 186 -1.68 14.98 2.64
C LEU A 186 -2.80 15.85 3.20
N SER A 187 -3.99 15.71 2.62
CA SER A 187 -5.17 16.50 2.99
C SER A 187 -6.49 15.74 2.83
N TYR A 188 -6.48 14.40 2.94
CA TYR A 188 -7.62 13.54 2.62
C TYR A 188 -8.89 13.91 3.41
N PHE A 189 -9.81 14.61 2.76
CA PHE A 189 -10.98 15.24 3.38
C PHE A 189 -10.65 16.07 4.64
N LYS A 190 -9.46 16.70 4.70
CA LYS A 190 -8.99 17.47 5.86
C LYS A 190 -9.91 18.64 6.20
N GLN A 191 -10.60 19.22 5.22
CA GLN A 191 -11.62 20.25 5.41
C GLN A 191 -12.82 19.83 6.28
N LEU A 192 -13.03 18.52 6.47
CA LEU A 192 -14.10 17.98 7.32
C LEU A 192 -13.63 17.70 8.76
N LEU A 193 -12.34 17.86 9.06
CA LEU A 193 -11.80 17.77 10.41
C LEU A 193 -12.10 19.04 11.21
N LEU A 194 -12.22 18.89 12.53
CA LEU A 194 -12.28 20.03 13.44
C LEU A 194 -10.94 20.74 13.48
N GLU A 195 -10.92 22.05 13.75
CA GLU A 195 -9.67 22.84 13.77
C GLU A 195 -8.63 22.26 14.75
N GLU A 196 -9.07 21.81 15.93
CA GLU A 196 -8.24 21.14 16.94
C GLU A 196 -7.67 19.77 16.49
N GLU A 197 -8.27 19.15 15.48
CA GLU A 197 -7.82 17.88 14.90
C GLU A 197 -6.92 18.12 13.68
N LYS A 198 -7.08 19.21 12.94
CA LYS A 198 -6.29 19.53 11.73
C LYS A 198 -4.78 19.66 11.99
N GLU A 199 -4.38 19.95 13.23
CA GLU A 199 -2.97 19.97 13.66
C GLU A 199 -2.42 18.57 13.94
N LYS A 200 -3.28 17.60 14.30
CA LYS A 200 -2.89 16.25 14.71
C LYS A 200 -3.06 15.24 13.59
N ASP A 201 -4.11 15.38 12.80
CA ASP A 201 -4.54 14.45 11.77
C ASP A 201 -4.36 15.02 10.37
N TRP A 202 -3.86 14.19 9.45
CA TRP A 202 -3.67 14.56 8.05
C TRP A 202 -4.95 14.44 7.21
N GLY A 203 -5.98 13.81 7.75
CA GLY A 203 -7.25 13.62 7.06
C GLY A 203 -8.17 12.59 7.73
N ILE A 204 -9.37 12.43 7.17
CA ILE A 204 -10.35 11.44 7.61
C ILE A 204 -10.13 10.14 6.84
N PHE A 205 -9.05 9.44 7.16
CA PHE A 205 -8.73 8.14 6.56
C PHE A 205 -9.34 6.96 7.34
N ALA A 206 -9.45 7.10 8.67
CA ALA A 206 -10.02 6.07 9.54
C ALA A 206 -10.95 6.69 10.61
N ALA A 207 -11.86 5.88 11.15
CA ALA A 207 -12.76 6.29 12.22
C ALA A 207 -12.95 5.16 13.25
N VAL A 208 -12.95 5.54 14.53
CA VAL A 208 -13.23 4.61 15.62
C VAL A 208 -14.75 4.43 15.75
N LEU A 209 -15.26 3.24 15.39
CA LEU A 209 -16.69 2.92 15.47
C LEU A 209 -17.02 2.01 16.65
N GLY A 210 -16.48 0.79 16.72
CA GLY A 210 -16.57 -0.12 17.88
C GLY A 210 -17.90 -0.10 18.66
N ASN A 211 -17.87 0.52 19.85
CA ASN A 211 -19.01 0.61 20.78
C ASN A 211 -20.12 1.60 20.30
N HIS A 212 -21.30 1.53 20.91
CA HIS A 212 -22.44 2.37 20.52
C HIS A 212 -22.17 3.87 20.64
N GLY A 213 -21.43 4.30 21.67
CA GLY A 213 -21.08 5.71 21.89
C GLY A 213 -20.20 6.27 20.77
N ASN A 214 -19.18 5.51 20.36
CA ASN A 214 -18.28 5.83 19.26
C ASN A 214 -19.04 5.89 17.92
N LYS A 215 -19.91 4.91 17.63
CA LYS A 215 -20.80 4.93 16.45
C LYS A 215 -21.69 6.18 16.42
N LYS A 216 -22.34 6.50 17.54
CA LYS A 216 -23.21 7.68 17.66
C LYS A 216 -22.41 8.97 17.46
N ARG A 217 -21.22 9.08 18.07
CA ARG A 217 -20.32 10.23 17.89
C ARG A 217 -19.92 10.41 16.42
N PHE A 218 -19.48 9.34 15.77
CA PHE A 218 -19.11 9.39 14.35
C PHE A 218 -20.30 9.77 13.47
N SER A 219 -21.46 9.11 13.64
CA SER A 219 -22.66 9.42 12.86
C SER A 219 -23.10 10.88 13.04
N ASN A 220 -23.07 11.40 14.26
CA ASN A 220 -23.46 12.79 14.54
C ASN A 220 -22.46 13.81 13.97
N LYS A 221 -21.17 13.46 13.88
CA LYS A 221 -20.14 14.34 13.34
C LYS A 221 -20.08 14.30 11.81
N PHE A 222 -20.20 13.11 11.23
CA PHE A 222 -19.90 12.86 9.82
C PHE A 222 -21.15 12.84 8.93
N TRP A 223 -22.30 12.38 9.45
CA TRP A 223 -23.53 12.16 8.67
C TRP A 223 -24.75 12.95 9.17
N LYS A 224 -24.63 13.77 10.22
CA LYS A 224 -25.78 14.55 10.74
C LYS A 224 -26.26 15.54 9.69
N TYR A 225 -27.56 15.53 9.46
CA TYR A 225 -28.28 16.55 8.70
C TYR A 225 -28.45 17.82 9.54
N LYS A 226 -28.15 18.99 8.97
CA LYS A 226 -28.33 20.31 9.61
C LYS A 226 -29.24 21.18 8.73
N ASP A 227 -30.45 21.49 9.19
CA ASP A 227 -31.33 22.43 8.46
C ASP A 227 -31.00 23.90 8.80
N GLU A 228 -31.31 24.82 7.88
CA GLU A 228 -30.96 26.26 7.97
C GLU A 228 -31.46 26.97 9.25
N GLU A 229 -32.44 26.42 9.98
CA GLU A 229 -32.94 26.96 11.26
C GLU A 229 -32.02 26.65 12.46
N GLU A 230 -31.06 25.72 12.35
CA GLU A 230 -29.99 25.47 13.34
C GLU A 230 -28.68 26.25 13.02
N ASN A 231 -28.63 27.02 11.93
CA ASN A 231 -27.42 27.71 11.43
C ASN A 231 -27.18 29.12 12.02
N ASP A 232 -27.86 29.51 13.11
CA ASP A 232 -27.73 30.86 13.67
C ASP A 232 -26.41 31.09 14.46
N ASP A 233 -25.59 30.05 14.63
CA ASP A 233 -24.21 30.19 15.08
C ASP A 233 -23.30 30.49 13.88
N LYS A 234 -23.08 31.78 13.63
CA LYS A 234 -22.13 32.36 12.65
C LYS A 234 -20.65 31.93 12.82
N ASN A 235 -20.38 30.96 13.71
CA ASN A 235 -19.07 30.44 14.07
C ASN A 235 -18.93 28.92 13.84
N ASP A 236 -19.94 28.22 13.31
CA ASP A 236 -19.86 26.75 13.19
C ASP A 236 -19.08 26.34 11.93
N GLU A 237 -17.75 26.31 12.04
CA GLU A 237 -16.78 25.76 11.05
C GLU A 237 -16.95 24.23 10.80
N LYS A 238 -18.10 23.66 11.17
CA LYS A 238 -18.32 22.21 11.26
C LYS A 238 -19.26 21.74 10.18
N HIS A 239 -18.68 21.40 9.03
CA HIS A 239 -19.43 20.79 7.92
C HIS A 239 -19.31 19.26 7.91
N THR A 240 -20.44 18.59 7.68
CA THR A 240 -20.50 17.13 7.62
C THR A 240 -20.16 16.60 6.23
N MET A 241 -19.91 15.30 6.10
CA MET A 241 -19.74 14.67 4.78
C MET A 241 -21.04 14.75 3.97
N LEU A 242 -22.21 14.68 4.62
CA LEU A 242 -23.49 14.79 3.93
C LEU A 242 -23.64 16.16 3.24
N GLN A 243 -23.29 17.21 3.97
CA GLN A 243 -23.19 18.58 3.50
C GLN A 243 -22.18 18.75 2.36
N TYR A 244 -20.99 18.15 2.49
CA TYR A 244 -19.98 18.15 1.44
C TYR A 244 -20.47 17.45 0.16
N LEU A 245 -21.14 16.30 0.27
CA LEU A 245 -21.75 15.63 -0.87
C LEU A 245 -22.87 16.47 -1.51
N ASN A 246 -23.68 17.17 -0.70
CA ASN A 246 -24.68 18.11 -1.21
C ASN A 246 -24.01 19.26 -2.00
N LEU A 247 -22.89 19.79 -1.51
CA LEU A 247 -22.11 20.82 -2.19
C LEU A 247 -21.61 20.34 -3.57
N LEU A 248 -21.14 19.10 -3.68
CA LEU A 248 -20.68 18.52 -4.95
C LEU A 248 -21.81 18.39 -5.98
N VAL A 249 -23.07 18.30 -5.55
CA VAL A 249 -24.24 18.29 -6.44
C VAL A 249 -24.93 19.67 -6.55
N ASN A 250 -24.18 20.74 -6.25
CA ASN A 250 -24.61 22.15 -6.29
C ASN A 250 -25.67 22.52 -5.24
N ASN A 251 -25.53 22.03 -4.01
CA ASN A 251 -26.35 22.42 -2.85
C ASN A 251 -27.87 22.31 -3.12
N LYS A 252 -28.30 21.21 -3.75
CA LYS A 252 -29.72 20.96 -4.10
C LYS A 252 -30.63 20.78 -2.89
N CYS A 253 -30.08 20.30 -1.78
CA CYS A 253 -30.81 20.11 -0.52
C CYS A 253 -30.66 21.32 0.41
N LYS A 254 -31.54 21.46 1.41
CA LYS A 254 -31.52 22.55 2.41
C LYS A 254 -30.26 22.58 3.28
N ASP A 255 -29.62 21.43 3.49
CA ASP A 255 -28.40 21.30 4.30
C ASP A 255 -27.16 21.73 3.51
N LYS A 256 -27.01 23.05 3.33
CA LYS A 256 -26.02 23.66 2.42
C LYS A 256 -24.72 24.02 3.13
N VAL A 257 -23.66 24.15 2.33
CA VAL A 257 -22.34 24.62 2.76
C VAL A 257 -21.83 25.71 1.81
N PRO A 258 -21.04 26.69 2.30
CA PRO A 258 -20.45 27.71 1.45
C PRO A 258 -19.62 27.14 0.28
N ALA A 259 -19.66 27.81 -0.86
CA ALA A 259 -19.01 27.34 -2.09
C ALA A 259 -17.49 27.15 -1.97
N HIS A 260 -16.81 27.87 -1.08
CA HIS A 260 -15.36 27.77 -0.90
C HIS A 260 -14.88 26.44 -0.29
N PHE A 261 -15.79 25.59 0.22
CA PHE A 261 -15.47 24.23 0.64
C PHE A 261 -15.44 23.22 -0.52
N LYS A 262 -15.79 23.66 -1.73
CA LYS A 262 -15.75 22.82 -2.92
C LYS A 262 -14.29 22.70 -3.38
N PRO A 263 -13.79 21.50 -3.72
CA PRO A 263 -12.45 21.36 -4.28
C PRO A 263 -12.32 22.22 -5.55
N GLU A 264 -11.13 22.77 -5.78
CA GLU A 264 -10.87 23.68 -6.90
C GLU A 264 -11.21 23.04 -8.25
N TYR A 265 -10.93 21.74 -8.44
CA TYR A 265 -11.22 20.99 -9.66
C TYR A 265 -12.70 20.60 -9.84
N CYS A 266 -13.58 20.92 -8.89
CA CYS A 266 -14.99 20.49 -8.94
C CYS A 266 -15.92 21.53 -9.57
N ASN A 267 -15.47 22.64 -10.17
CA ASN A 267 -16.40 23.69 -10.63
C ASN A 267 -17.23 23.27 -11.86
N SER A 268 -16.67 22.43 -12.73
CA SER A 268 -17.34 21.89 -13.92
C SER A 268 -17.05 20.41 -14.09
N ILE A 269 -17.86 19.72 -14.90
CA ILE A 269 -17.60 18.31 -15.24
C ILE A 269 -16.30 18.15 -16.03
N ASP A 270 -15.95 19.15 -16.85
CA ASP A 270 -14.73 19.15 -17.65
C ASP A 270 -13.49 19.30 -16.76
N GLU A 271 -13.52 20.16 -15.75
CA GLU A 271 -12.44 20.26 -14.75
C GLU A 271 -12.24 18.95 -13.98
N ILE A 272 -13.32 18.30 -13.54
CA ILE A 272 -13.24 17.01 -12.85
C ILE A 272 -12.61 15.94 -13.76
N ASN A 273 -13.03 15.89 -15.03
CA ASN A 273 -12.49 14.94 -15.99
C ASN A 273 -11.03 15.23 -16.35
N ASN A 274 -10.63 16.50 -16.42
CA ASN A 274 -9.25 16.89 -16.67
C ASN A 274 -8.36 16.53 -15.48
N GLU A 275 -8.78 16.87 -14.25
CA GLU A 275 -8.08 16.51 -13.02
C GLU A 275 -7.92 14.99 -12.91
N TRP A 276 -8.98 14.22 -13.23
CA TRP A 276 -8.90 12.76 -13.26
C TRP A 276 -7.81 12.27 -14.21
N LYS A 277 -7.78 12.79 -15.44
CA LYS A 277 -6.79 12.40 -16.45
C LYS A 277 -5.38 12.77 -16.03
N GLU A 278 -5.19 13.97 -15.49
CA GLU A 278 -3.89 14.44 -14.97
C GLU A 278 -3.42 13.55 -13.82
N ALA A 279 -4.27 13.31 -12.81
CA ALA A 279 -3.93 12.44 -11.69
C ALA A 279 -3.62 10.99 -12.12
N CYS A 280 -4.35 10.45 -13.10
CA CYS A 280 -4.07 9.11 -13.65
C CYS A 280 -2.75 9.09 -14.43
N ALA A 281 -2.46 10.13 -15.21
CA ALA A 281 -1.20 10.25 -15.95
C ALA A 281 -0.01 10.35 -14.98
N ASP A 282 -0.10 11.22 -13.97
CA ASP A 282 0.93 11.39 -12.95
C ASP A 282 1.17 10.10 -12.17
N PHE A 283 0.09 9.42 -11.76
CA PHE A 283 0.20 8.12 -11.09
C PHE A 283 0.90 7.09 -11.99
N ASN A 284 0.46 6.93 -13.24
CA ASN A 284 1.01 5.93 -14.15
C ASN A 284 2.47 6.21 -14.51
N ASN A 285 2.84 7.49 -14.69
CA ASN A 285 4.23 7.91 -14.90
C ASN A 285 5.10 7.53 -13.70
N LEU A 286 4.71 7.93 -12.50
CA LEU A 286 5.44 7.61 -11.26
C LEU A 286 5.54 6.10 -11.05
N TYR A 287 4.45 5.37 -11.26
CA TYR A 287 4.40 3.91 -11.12
C TYR A 287 5.35 3.22 -12.12
N SER A 288 5.39 3.69 -13.36
CA SER A 288 6.33 3.19 -14.39
C SER A 288 7.79 3.50 -14.04
N GLU A 289 8.08 4.70 -13.54
CA GLU A 289 9.44 5.08 -13.15
C GLU A 289 9.97 4.22 -12.00
N ILE A 290 9.11 3.85 -11.04
CA ILE A 290 9.45 2.93 -9.94
C ILE A 290 9.83 1.55 -10.49
N HIS A 291 9.04 1.00 -11.41
CA HIS A 291 9.34 -0.29 -12.04
C HIS A 291 10.64 -0.26 -12.83
N GLU A 292 10.91 0.82 -13.56
CA GLU A 292 12.18 0.97 -14.29
C GLU A 292 13.38 1.05 -13.33
N VAL A 293 13.21 1.63 -12.13
CA VAL A 293 14.24 1.56 -11.08
C VAL A 293 14.48 0.12 -10.62
N TYR A 294 13.44 -0.68 -10.45
CA TYR A 294 13.60 -2.11 -10.10
C TYR A 294 14.31 -2.90 -11.20
N GLU A 295 13.97 -2.69 -12.46
CA GLU A 295 14.65 -3.29 -13.63
C GLU A 295 16.14 -2.92 -13.68
N ASN A 296 16.47 -1.65 -13.41
CA ASN A 296 17.85 -1.19 -13.36
C ASN A 296 18.64 -1.87 -12.24
N ILE A 297 18.07 -1.98 -11.02
CA ILE A 297 18.69 -2.68 -9.91
C ILE A 297 18.90 -4.17 -10.25
N ALA A 298 17.89 -4.82 -10.84
CA ALA A 298 17.98 -6.22 -11.25
C ALA A 298 19.10 -6.44 -12.28
N SER A 299 19.21 -5.54 -13.26
CA SER A 299 20.28 -5.55 -14.26
C SER A 299 21.67 -5.40 -13.63
N VAL A 300 21.83 -4.51 -12.65
CA VAL A 300 23.09 -4.36 -11.91
C VAL A 300 23.45 -5.60 -11.10
N ILE A 301 22.47 -6.25 -10.46
CA ILE A 301 22.68 -7.51 -9.72
C ILE A 301 23.19 -8.60 -10.68
N GLU A 302 22.54 -8.75 -11.84
CA GLU A 302 22.90 -9.77 -12.83
C GLU A 302 24.28 -9.54 -13.45
N LEU A 303 24.61 -8.28 -13.76
CA LEU A 303 25.95 -7.90 -14.23
C LEU A 303 27.03 -8.22 -13.20
N ASN A 304 26.76 -7.99 -11.92
CA ASN A 304 27.68 -8.33 -10.84
C ASN A 304 27.84 -9.85 -10.67
N LYS A 305 26.79 -10.65 -10.89
CA LYS A 305 26.91 -12.13 -10.91
C LYS A 305 27.85 -12.59 -12.03
N LYS A 306 27.62 -12.12 -13.26
CA LYS A 306 28.48 -12.41 -14.42
C LYS A 306 29.93 -12.00 -14.19
N LYS A 307 30.15 -10.83 -13.57
CA LYS A 307 31.50 -10.38 -13.18
C LYS A 307 32.17 -11.35 -12.20
N ARG A 308 31.45 -11.86 -11.20
CA ARG A 308 32.01 -12.83 -10.25
C ARG A 308 32.34 -14.16 -10.90
N GLU A 309 31.51 -14.63 -11.84
CA GLU A 309 31.77 -15.86 -12.60
C GLU A 309 33.07 -15.76 -13.41
N LEU A 310 33.35 -14.61 -14.03
CA LEU A 310 34.61 -14.38 -14.74
C LEU A 310 35.84 -14.40 -13.83
N ILE A 311 35.68 -14.05 -12.55
CA ILE A 311 36.77 -13.86 -11.57
C ILE A 311 37.02 -15.13 -10.73
N LYS A 312 36.19 -16.18 -10.82
CA LYS A 312 36.30 -17.37 -9.96
C LYS A 312 37.74 -17.90 -9.91
N GLU A 313 38.28 -18.00 -8.69
CA GLU A 313 39.69 -18.36 -8.45
C GLU A 313 40.02 -19.76 -8.94
N GLU A 314 39.06 -20.70 -8.87
CA GLU A 314 39.21 -22.06 -9.40
C GLU A 314 39.42 -22.04 -10.93
N ASP A 315 38.73 -21.16 -11.66
CA ASP A 315 38.92 -21.01 -13.11
C ASP A 315 40.28 -20.37 -13.42
N LEU A 316 40.68 -19.34 -12.68
CA LEU A 316 41.98 -18.68 -12.89
C LEU A 316 43.16 -19.59 -12.53
N GLY A 317 43.03 -20.38 -11.45
CA GLY A 317 44.02 -21.36 -11.04
C GLY A 317 44.10 -22.55 -12.00
N ALA A 318 42.97 -23.05 -12.50
CA ALA A 318 42.92 -24.10 -13.50
C ALA A 318 43.50 -23.65 -14.85
N ILE A 319 43.12 -22.46 -15.34
CA ILE A 319 43.69 -21.86 -16.56
C ILE A 319 45.21 -21.72 -16.42
N TYR A 320 45.69 -21.22 -15.27
CA TYR A 320 47.13 -21.11 -15.03
C TYR A 320 47.84 -22.47 -14.97
N ALA A 321 47.19 -23.51 -14.43
CA ALA A 321 47.75 -24.85 -14.33
C ALA A 321 47.77 -25.61 -15.67
N GLU A 322 46.69 -25.52 -16.47
CA GLU A 322 46.56 -26.20 -17.77
C GLU A 322 47.45 -25.55 -18.84
N LYS A 323 47.51 -24.22 -18.87
CA LYS A 323 48.17 -23.48 -19.95
C LYS A 323 49.56 -22.97 -19.60
N LYS A 324 50.14 -23.41 -18.48
CA LYS A 324 51.45 -22.95 -17.99
C LYS A 324 52.58 -23.08 -19.03
N GLU A 325 52.48 -24.06 -19.92
CA GLU A 325 53.44 -24.30 -21.00
C GLU A 325 53.16 -23.49 -22.29
N GLU A 326 52.03 -22.79 -22.37
CA GLU A 326 51.59 -21.97 -23.52
C GLU A 326 51.24 -20.52 -23.08
N PRO A 327 52.25 -19.68 -22.79
CA PRO A 327 52.05 -18.36 -22.19
C PRO A 327 51.21 -17.38 -23.03
N ASN A 328 51.26 -17.48 -24.36
CA ASN A 328 50.46 -16.62 -25.25
C ASN A 328 48.95 -16.91 -25.15
N GLU A 329 48.55 -18.19 -24.97
CA GLU A 329 47.13 -18.54 -24.83
C GLU A 329 46.56 -18.09 -23.48
N LEU A 330 47.39 -18.16 -22.43
CA LEU A 330 47.09 -17.63 -21.10
C LEU A 330 46.87 -16.11 -21.13
N GLU A 331 47.75 -15.38 -21.80
CA GLU A 331 47.67 -13.93 -21.95
C GLU A 331 46.40 -13.51 -22.69
N LEU A 332 46.07 -14.18 -23.80
CA LEU A 332 44.83 -13.93 -24.56
C LEU A 332 43.57 -14.15 -23.72
N GLU A 333 43.54 -15.20 -22.89
CA GLU A 333 42.38 -15.52 -22.05
C GLU A 333 42.23 -14.54 -20.88
N LEU A 334 43.33 -14.11 -20.26
CA LEU A 334 43.33 -13.07 -19.23
C LEU A 334 42.92 -11.71 -19.79
N ASP A 335 43.38 -11.34 -20.98
CA ASP A 335 42.99 -10.12 -21.68
C ASP A 335 41.51 -10.13 -22.04
N TYR A 336 41.00 -11.27 -22.52
CA TYR A 336 39.57 -11.45 -22.78
C TYR A 336 38.73 -11.23 -21.51
N LYS A 337 39.09 -11.90 -20.39
CA LYS A 337 38.39 -11.74 -19.11
C LYS A 337 38.46 -10.29 -18.61
N SER A 338 39.63 -9.66 -18.67
CA SER A 338 39.83 -8.26 -18.26
C SER A 338 38.98 -7.29 -19.08
N SER A 339 38.93 -7.49 -20.40
CA SER A 339 38.10 -6.69 -21.30
C SER A 339 36.61 -6.83 -21.00
N LYS A 340 36.14 -8.05 -20.72
CA LYS A 340 34.75 -8.31 -20.34
C LYS A 340 34.38 -7.71 -18.99
N ILE A 341 35.28 -7.75 -18.01
CA ILE A 341 35.07 -7.10 -16.70
C ILE A 341 34.94 -5.58 -16.87
N LEU A 342 35.79 -4.95 -17.69
CA LEU A 342 35.71 -3.52 -18.00
C LEU A 342 34.38 -3.16 -18.68
N GLU A 343 33.93 -3.97 -19.65
CA GLU A 343 32.63 -3.79 -20.31
C GLU A 343 31.47 -3.81 -19.30
N ILE A 344 31.49 -4.78 -18.37
CA ILE A 344 30.50 -4.91 -17.30
C ILE A 344 30.53 -3.68 -16.37
N ASP A 345 31.72 -3.25 -15.94
CA ASP A 345 31.86 -2.09 -15.05
C ASP A 345 31.35 -0.79 -15.68
N CYS A 346 31.56 -0.62 -16.99
CA CYS A 346 30.98 0.49 -17.74
C CYS A 346 29.44 0.44 -17.77
N LYS A 347 28.85 -0.73 -18.01
CA LYS A 347 27.39 -0.93 -17.99
C LYS A 347 26.80 -0.65 -16.61
N ILE A 348 27.43 -1.14 -15.55
CA ILE A 348 26.99 -0.88 -14.16
C ILE A 348 27.05 0.61 -13.84
N LYS A 349 28.13 1.31 -14.23
CA LYS A 349 28.24 2.76 -14.02
C LYS A 349 27.12 3.54 -14.70
N LEU A 350 26.79 3.19 -15.95
CA LEU A 350 25.70 3.83 -16.68
C LEU A 350 24.35 3.62 -15.99
N LEU A 351 24.04 2.37 -15.59
CA LEU A 351 22.81 2.05 -14.87
C LEU A 351 22.74 2.76 -13.51
N ASN A 352 23.85 2.83 -12.78
CA ASN A 352 23.92 3.54 -11.51
C ASN A 352 23.68 5.05 -11.69
N LEU A 353 24.21 5.67 -12.75
CA LEU A 353 23.95 7.08 -13.04
C LEU A 353 22.46 7.33 -13.27
N VAL A 354 21.80 6.52 -14.11
CA VAL A 354 20.36 6.60 -14.35
C VAL A 354 19.57 6.38 -13.05
N PHE A 355 19.97 5.39 -12.25
CA PHE A 355 19.38 5.13 -10.94
C PHE A 355 19.51 6.33 -9.99
N PHE A 356 20.70 6.92 -9.88
CA PHE A 356 20.93 8.09 -9.04
C PHE A 356 20.13 9.30 -9.53
N GLU A 357 20.02 9.53 -10.83
CA GLU A 357 19.20 10.60 -11.40
C GLU A 357 17.73 10.43 -11.02
N LYS A 358 17.20 9.20 -11.11
CA LYS A 358 15.80 8.90 -10.75
C LYS A 358 15.52 8.92 -9.27
N ILE A 359 16.38 8.31 -8.46
CA ILE A 359 16.30 8.43 -7.00
C ILE A 359 16.36 9.90 -6.61
N HIS A 360 17.31 10.64 -7.17
CA HIS A 360 17.41 12.06 -6.92
C HIS A 360 16.14 12.80 -7.36
N ALA A 361 15.48 12.43 -8.47
CA ALA A 361 14.19 12.98 -8.88
C ALA A 361 13.06 12.64 -7.89
N PHE A 362 12.94 11.39 -7.45
CA PHE A 362 11.95 10.94 -6.48
C PHE A 362 12.11 11.61 -5.12
N PHE A 363 13.35 11.79 -4.66
CA PHE A 363 13.64 12.51 -3.42
C PHE A 363 13.72 14.03 -3.63
N LYS A 364 13.76 14.52 -4.89
CA LYS A 364 13.54 15.92 -5.32
C LYS A 364 12.07 16.29 -5.44
N THR A 365 11.14 15.58 -4.80
CA THR A 365 10.05 16.36 -4.16
C THR A 365 10.72 17.49 -3.40
N ALA A 366 10.39 18.76 -3.67
CA ALA A 366 11.19 19.96 -3.40
C ALA A 366 11.56 20.26 -1.92
N LYS A 367 11.55 19.28 -1.03
CA LYS A 367 11.57 19.39 0.43
C LYS A 367 12.71 18.62 1.13
N TYR A 368 13.52 17.79 0.46
CA TYR A 368 14.69 17.14 1.09
C TYR A 368 15.98 18.00 1.11
N ASN A 369 15.96 19.21 0.55
CA ASN A 369 17.13 20.09 0.48
C ASN A 369 17.44 20.89 1.76
N SER A 370 16.81 20.58 2.90
CA SER A 370 16.93 21.38 4.12
C SER A 370 17.05 20.60 5.43
N CYS A 371 17.55 19.36 5.39
CA CYS A 371 18.03 18.66 6.60
C CYS A 371 19.54 18.52 6.58
#